data_AF-A0A8C0FCK2-F1
#
_entry.id   AF-A0A8C0FCK2-F1
#
_cell.length_a   1.000
_cell.length_b   1.000
_cell.length_c   1.000
_cell.angle_alpha   90.00
_cell.angle_beta   90.00
_cell.angle_gamma   90.00
#
_symmetry.space_group_name_H-M   'P 1'
#
loop_
_entity.id
_entity.type
_entity.pdbx_description
1 polymer ?
#
loop_
_entity_poly.entity_id
_entity_poly.type
_entity_poly.pdbx_seq_one_letter_code
_entity_poly.pdbx_strand_id
1 'polypeptide(L)'
;GLFSWVECLKRHLIFLRFYIISYWGDTTAASEYPEERKPQKKAQQKPSVEQQHAGVAHAIEIYSLHVDCKVTSRFAHTIITSKIVNRANESREATFEVELPKTAFITNFSMSIDGKVYPGIIKEKASAQKEYDTAVSRGQSAGLVKITGRKLEQFHVSVSIAAASKVTFELTYEELLKRQLGKFELLIKVRPKQLVKHFQIDVHIFEPQGIRFLETDSTFMTNDFKLNQQKISPELDETLLNGDFVVRYDVKRGVTIVNGYFVHYFAPREMPVFPKNVIFVIDRSGSMAGRKIEQTRDALLKILQDLRPEDHFSFITFNSKVAEWKSSLLQATAENVESAAGFVQTLSASGGTDINRALLTAVSVLDKAERLPERSVSMIILLTDGQPTSGESNVEVIQENIQKAVNGKYALFCLGFGFDVSYKFLEKMALSNGGIARRIYENADAALQLQGFYQEVATPILMKIEMQYPENAVEGLTKNNFKLFFEGSEIIVSGKIINELDFLPVEIKAHDLTLKEEANVKEKEQVFQNQSYIFGNFIERLWAYLTIQQLLEKSISAQEEDQKTLEVQALELSLRYSFVTPLTSMVVTKPADQQQTELANKPTEAGKWGIELNLTVVTQHSCLWEKACHR
;
A
#
# COMPACT_ATOMS: atom_id res chain seq x y z
N GLY A 1 -30.56 2.64 15.94
CA GLY A 1 -30.68 2.34 14.50
C GLY A 1 -29.32 2.55 13.87
N LEU A 2 -28.86 1.61 13.07
CA LEU A 2 -27.74 1.81 12.15
C LEU A 2 -28.16 2.89 11.15
N PHE A 3 -27.41 3.98 11.09
CA PHE A 3 -27.48 4.90 9.97
C PHE A 3 -26.13 4.86 9.26
N SER A 4 -25.97 3.96 8.28
CA SER A 4 -25.06 4.24 7.18
C SER A 4 -25.74 5.32 6.36
N TRP A 5 -25.38 6.58 6.60
CA TRP A 5 -25.72 7.63 5.64
C TRP A 5 -24.71 7.50 4.50
N VAL A 6 -25.10 6.79 3.44
CA VAL A 6 -24.56 7.10 2.11
C VAL A 6 -25.34 8.31 1.62
N GLU A 7 -24.96 9.48 2.09
CA GLU A 7 -25.59 10.71 1.60
C GLU A 7 -24.92 11.06 0.27
N CYS A 8 -25.46 10.52 -0.83
CA CYS A 8 -25.06 10.89 -2.17
C CYS A 8 -25.69 12.25 -2.51
N LEU A 9 -25.11 13.32 -1.97
CA LEU A 9 -25.66 14.67 -2.13
C LEU A 9 -25.55 15.16 -3.59
N LYS A 10 -24.57 14.67 -4.39
CA LYS A 10 -24.39 14.94 -5.84
C LYS A 10 -23.55 13.82 -6.50
N ARG A 11 -23.59 13.67 -7.84
CA ARG A 11 -22.75 12.73 -8.65
C ARG A 11 -21.22 12.81 -8.41
N HIS A 12 -20.75 13.79 -7.64
CA HIS A 12 -19.35 14.14 -7.43
C HIS A 12 -18.88 13.99 -5.98
N LEU A 13 -19.79 13.79 -5.02
CA LEU A 13 -19.49 13.74 -3.59
C LEU A 13 -20.18 12.56 -2.92
N ILE A 14 -19.42 11.79 -2.15
CA ILE A 14 -19.95 10.75 -1.27
C ILE A 14 -19.43 10.97 0.15
N PHE A 15 -20.35 10.94 1.11
CA PHE A 15 -20.04 10.84 2.54
C PHE A 15 -20.37 9.43 2.99
N LEU A 16 -19.42 8.80 3.68
CA LEU A 16 -19.58 7.56 4.40
C LEU A 16 -19.26 7.83 5.86
N ARG A 17 -20.25 7.70 6.74
CA ARG A 17 -20.07 7.90 8.17
C ARG A 17 -20.43 6.64 8.92
N PHE A 18 -19.48 6.15 9.72
CA PHE A 18 -19.64 4.99 10.59
C PHE A 18 -19.45 5.43 12.03
N TYR A 19 -20.44 5.13 12.89
CA TYR A 19 -20.40 5.49 14.29
C TYR A 19 -20.88 4.35 15.17
N ILE A 20 -20.10 4.01 16.19
CA ILE A 20 -20.47 3.05 17.24
C ILE A 20 -20.38 3.77 18.59
N ILE A 21 -21.53 3.91 19.25
CA ILE A 21 -21.61 4.35 20.66
C ILE A 21 -21.85 3.12 21.51
N SER A 22 -20.90 2.80 22.39
CA SER A 22 -21.12 1.77 23.40
C SER A 22 -21.82 2.41 24.61
N TYR A 23 -23.11 2.15 24.81
CA TYR A 23 -23.82 2.52 26.03
C TYR A 23 -23.66 1.42 27.09
N TRP A 24 -22.82 1.67 28.09
CA TRP A 24 -22.82 0.90 29.34
C TRP A 24 -23.67 1.70 30.33
N GLY A 25 -24.95 1.34 30.46
CA GLY A 25 -25.89 2.08 31.29
C GLY A 25 -25.81 1.67 32.77
N ASP A 26 -25.42 2.61 33.63
CA ASP A 26 -26.14 2.82 34.89
C ASP A 26 -27.47 3.50 34.52
N THR A 27 -28.58 2.78 34.68
CA THR A 27 -29.92 3.30 34.37
C THR A 27 -30.58 3.81 35.65
N THR A 28 -30.62 5.14 35.84
CA THR A 28 -31.59 5.78 36.73
C THR A 28 -32.19 7.00 36.03
N ALA A 29 -33.33 6.80 35.38
CA ALA A 29 -34.29 7.87 35.07
C ALA A 29 -35.67 7.22 34.90
N ALA A 30 -36.49 7.28 35.95
CA ALA A 30 -37.88 6.87 35.92
C ALA A 30 -38.77 8.04 35.47
N SER A 31 -39.64 7.79 34.50
CA SER A 31 -40.76 8.65 34.11
C SER A 31 -41.94 8.45 35.07
N GLU A 32 -42.43 9.53 35.68
CA GLU A 32 -43.66 9.55 36.47
C GLU A 32 -44.89 9.68 35.55
N TYR A 33 -45.84 8.75 35.67
CA TYR A 33 -47.29 9.01 35.58
C TYR A 33 -48.02 7.95 36.45
N PRO A 34 -49.15 8.30 37.12
CA PRO A 34 -49.67 7.52 38.24
C PRO A 34 -50.85 6.63 37.85
N GLU A 35 -50.89 5.40 38.36
CA GLU A 35 -52.13 4.62 38.43
C GLU A 35 -52.25 3.85 39.76
N GLU A 36 -53.50 3.61 40.14
CA GLU A 36 -54.03 3.46 41.48
C GLU A 36 -53.68 2.17 42.25
N ARG A 37 -53.70 2.28 43.58
CA ARG A 37 -53.48 1.20 44.54
C ARG A 37 -54.64 0.20 44.60
N LYS A 38 -54.31 -1.11 44.68
CA LYS A 38 -54.98 -2.06 45.58
C LYS A 38 -53.96 -3.02 46.23
N PRO A 39 -54.17 -3.46 47.49
CA PRO A 39 -53.12 -4.05 48.31
C PRO A 39 -53.19 -5.59 48.33
N GLN A 40 -52.05 -6.30 48.32
CA GLN A 40 -52.01 -7.66 48.87
C GLN A 40 -50.61 -8.13 49.30
N LYS A 41 -50.51 -8.32 50.63
CA LYS A 41 -49.78 -9.32 51.42
C LYS A 41 -48.32 -9.69 51.08
N LYS A 42 -47.46 -9.36 52.04
CA LYS A 42 -46.09 -9.86 52.24
C LYS A 42 -46.04 -11.39 52.30
N ALA A 43 -45.16 -11.99 51.51
CA ALA A 43 -44.52 -13.27 51.81
C ALA A 43 -43.01 -13.13 51.53
N GLN A 44 -42.20 -13.48 52.53
CA GLN A 44 -40.75 -13.39 52.50
C GLN A 44 -40.13 -14.37 51.50
N GLN A 45 -39.29 -13.88 50.59
CA GLN A 45 -38.27 -14.68 49.90
C GLN A 45 -36.91 -14.02 50.11
N LYS A 46 -35.93 -14.87 50.45
CA LYS A 46 -34.53 -14.55 50.74
C LYS A 46 -33.88 -13.81 49.55
N PRO A 47 -32.98 -12.84 49.76
CA PRO A 47 -32.22 -12.28 48.66
C PRO A 47 -31.22 -13.31 48.14
N SER A 48 -31.45 -13.75 46.91
CA SER A 48 -30.44 -14.34 46.03
C SER A 48 -29.38 -13.29 45.72
N VAL A 49 -28.12 -13.69 45.85
CA VAL A 49 -26.93 -12.89 45.55
C VAL A 49 -26.97 -12.44 44.08
N GLU A 50 -27.19 -11.15 43.83
CA GLU A 50 -26.83 -10.53 42.55
C GLU A 50 -25.30 -10.40 42.51
N GLN A 51 -24.65 -11.32 41.80
CA GLN A 51 -23.28 -11.13 41.37
C GLN A 51 -23.27 -10.02 40.31
N GLN A 52 -22.87 -8.81 40.74
CA GLN A 52 -22.42 -7.76 39.83
C GLN A 52 -21.20 -8.26 39.06
N HIS A 53 -21.39 -8.59 37.78
CA HIS A 53 -20.27 -8.73 36.85
C HIS A 53 -19.71 -7.34 36.53
N ALA A 54 -18.79 -6.87 37.37
CA ALA A 54 -17.92 -5.75 37.03
C ALA A 54 -16.97 -6.21 35.91
N GLY A 55 -17.13 -5.65 34.71
CA GLY A 55 -16.17 -5.83 33.61
C GLY A 55 -14.76 -5.41 34.03
N VAL A 56 -13.74 -6.09 33.51
CA VAL A 56 -12.35 -5.84 33.93
C VAL A 56 -11.92 -4.48 33.40
N ALA A 57 -11.88 -3.47 34.26
CA ALA A 57 -11.45 -2.13 33.87
C ALA A 57 -9.96 -2.16 33.47
N HIS A 58 -9.65 -1.93 32.20
CA HIS A 58 -8.28 -1.73 31.77
C HIS A 58 -7.68 -0.51 32.46
N ALA A 59 -6.46 -0.66 32.99
CA ALA A 59 -5.70 0.45 33.58
C ALA A 59 -5.47 1.58 32.57
N ILE A 60 -5.25 1.23 31.30
CA ILE A 60 -5.16 2.15 30.17
C ILE A 60 -6.37 1.92 29.25
N GLU A 61 -7.25 2.92 29.15
CA GLU A 61 -8.48 2.83 28.36
C GLU A 61 -8.42 3.77 27.15
N ILE A 62 -8.63 3.24 25.95
CA ILE A 62 -8.91 4.02 24.73
C ILE A 62 -10.40 4.39 24.74
N TYR A 63 -10.72 5.60 25.15
CA TYR A 63 -12.12 6.03 25.24
C TYR A 63 -12.65 6.61 23.91
N SER A 64 -11.77 7.04 23.01
CA SER A 64 -12.14 7.55 21.69
C SER A 64 -11.12 7.15 20.63
N LEU A 65 -11.59 6.65 19.50
CA LEU A 65 -10.79 6.42 18.29
C LEU A 65 -11.58 6.90 17.08
N HIS A 66 -11.05 7.90 16.38
CA HIS A 66 -11.68 8.52 15.22
C HIS A 66 -10.72 8.49 14.04
N VAL A 67 -11.21 8.00 12.91
CA VAL A 67 -10.53 8.06 11.61
C VAL A 67 -11.32 9.01 10.71
N ASP A 68 -10.70 10.09 10.25
CA ASP A 68 -11.24 11.03 9.26
C ASP A 68 -10.42 10.93 7.98
N CYS A 69 -11.02 10.46 6.89
CA CYS A 69 -10.37 10.30 5.60
C CYS A 69 -11.05 11.16 4.54
N LYS A 70 -10.30 12.07 3.93
CA LYS A 70 -10.76 12.93 2.84
C LYS A 70 -10.02 12.57 1.56
N VAL A 71 -10.75 12.02 0.60
CA VAL A 71 -10.23 11.73 -0.74
C VAL A 71 -10.69 12.83 -1.68
N THR A 72 -9.74 13.57 -2.25
CA THR A 72 -10.02 14.60 -3.25
C THR A 72 -9.18 14.31 -4.49
N SER A 73 -9.83 14.07 -5.63
CA SER A 73 -9.12 13.76 -6.88
C SER A 73 -8.08 12.64 -6.71
N ARG A 74 -8.51 11.47 -6.22
CA ARG A 74 -7.67 10.28 -5.91
C ARG A 74 -6.62 10.47 -4.82
N PHE A 75 -6.46 11.66 -4.24
CA PHE A 75 -5.50 11.88 -3.17
C PHE A 75 -6.20 11.84 -1.82
N ALA A 76 -5.85 10.83 -1.03
CA ALA A 76 -6.42 10.58 0.28
C ALA A 76 -5.58 11.26 1.37
N HIS A 77 -6.24 12.00 2.23
CA HIS A 77 -5.70 12.62 3.43
C HIS A 77 -6.40 12.00 4.63
N THR A 78 -5.67 11.24 5.45
CA THR A 78 -6.24 10.50 6.58
C THR A 78 -5.67 11.00 7.89
N ILE A 79 -6.56 11.33 8.83
CA ILE A 79 -6.25 11.72 10.20
C ILE A 79 -6.81 10.65 11.13
N ILE A 80 -5.96 10.14 12.02
CA ILE A 80 -6.35 9.18 13.05
C ILE A 80 -6.10 9.80 14.43
N THR A 81 -7.18 10.00 15.19
CA THR A 81 -7.14 10.55 16.54
C THR A 81 -7.51 9.48 17.55
N SER A 82 -6.61 9.17 18.48
CA SER A 82 -6.86 8.26 19.60
C SER A 82 -6.73 9.00 20.92
N LYS A 83 -7.77 8.92 21.76
CA LYS A 83 -7.75 9.51 23.10
C LYS A 83 -7.76 8.42 24.16
N ILE A 84 -6.75 8.47 25.02
CA ILE A 84 -6.44 7.45 26.00
C ILE A 84 -6.44 8.07 27.40
N VAL A 85 -6.93 7.34 28.39
CA VAL A 85 -6.90 7.73 29.80
C VAL A 85 -6.24 6.63 30.64
N ASN A 86 -5.34 7.04 31.54
CA ASN A 86 -4.82 6.16 32.58
C ASN A 86 -5.75 6.22 33.79
N ARG A 87 -6.44 5.12 34.10
CA ARG A 87 -7.28 4.99 35.29
C ARG A 87 -6.57 4.41 36.50
N ALA A 88 -5.33 3.95 36.34
CA ALA A 88 -4.52 3.49 37.46
C ALA A 88 -4.09 4.67 38.35
N ASN A 89 -3.75 4.34 39.59
CA ASN A 89 -3.18 5.25 40.59
C ASN A 89 -1.66 5.41 40.44
N GLU A 90 -1.07 4.85 39.38
CA GLU A 90 0.36 4.91 39.08
C GLU A 90 0.60 5.23 37.60
N SER A 91 1.84 5.60 37.27
CA SER A 91 2.23 5.84 35.87
C SER A 91 2.14 4.55 35.07
N ARG A 92 1.55 4.63 33.88
CA ARG A 92 1.39 3.49 32.98
C ARG A 92 1.75 3.89 31.56
N GLU A 93 2.20 2.92 30.77
CA GLU A 93 2.54 3.13 29.37
C GLU A 93 1.28 3.11 28.52
N ALA A 94 1.06 4.18 27.75
CA ALA A 94 0.02 4.26 26.74
C ALA A 94 0.62 4.06 25.36
N THR A 95 0.02 3.16 24.58
CA THR A 95 0.49 2.81 23.24
C THR A 95 -0.48 3.32 22.17
N PHE A 96 0.08 3.86 21.10
CA PHE A 96 -0.65 4.20 19.88
C PHE A 96 -0.09 3.40 18.71
N GLU A 97 -0.94 2.62 18.06
CA GLU A 97 -0.58 1.71 16.98
C GLU A 97 -1.56 1.85 15.82
N VAL A 98 -1.02 2.13 14.63
CA VAL A 98 -1.79 2.31 13.39
C VAL A 98 -1.11 1.54 12.28
N GLU A 99 -1.88 0.78 11.49
CA GLU A 99 -1.41 0.22 10.23
C GLU A 99 -1.86 1.12 9.06
N LEU A 100 -0.92 1.60 8.26
CA LEU A 100 -1.14 2.48 7.10
C LEU A 100 -0.53 1.89 5.81
N PRO A 101 -1.00 2.27 4.61
CA PRO A 101 -0.42 1.80 3.36
C PRO A 101 1.07 2.17 3.19
N LYS A 102 1.87 1.26 2.62
CA LYS A 102 3.27 1.50 2.24
C LYS A 102 3.42 2.63 1.22
N THR A 103 2.38 2.90 0.44
CA THR A 103 2.33 4.03 -0.49
C THR A 103 2.18 5.36 0.24
N ALA A 104 1.59 5.39 1.43
CA ALA A 104 1.35 6.64 2.14
C ALA A 104 2.63 7.27 2.71
N PHE A 105 2.66 8.60 2.75
CA PHE A 105 3.64 9.36 3.51
C PHE A 105 2.98 9.94 4.76
N ILE A 106 3.61 9.73 5.91
CA ILE A 106 3.22 10.42 7.15
C ILE A 106 3.57 11.90 6.98
N THR A 107 2.65 12.77 7.35
CA THR A 107 2.79 14.22 7.21
C THR A 107 2.80 14.97 8.52
N ASN A 108 2.10 14.44 9.52
CA ASN A 108 2.06 15.01 10.85
C ASN A 108 1.86 13.91 11.89
N PHE A 109 2.43 14.10 13.06
CA PHE A 109 2.06 13.38 14.26
C PHE A 109 2.15 14.34 15.43
N SER A 110 1.16 14.32 16.31
CA SER A 110 1.19 15.08 17.54
C SER A 110 0.68 14.26 18.72
N MET A 111 1.21 14.58 19.88
CA MET A 111 0.78 14.02 21.14
C MET A 111 0.38 15.17 22.06
N SER A 112 -0.79 15.10 22.69
CA SER A 112 -1.22 16.07 23.71
C SER A 112 -1.37 15.36 25.06
N ILE A 113 -0.56 15.74 26.05
CA ILE A 113 -0.64 15.21 27.42
C ILE A 113 -1.11 16.34 28.33
N ASP A 114 -2.25 16.14 29.01
CA ASP A 114 -2.83 17.12 29.94
C ASP A 114 -2.91 18.56 29.37
N GLY A 115 -3.24 18.67 28.08
CA GLY A 115 -3.40 19.94 27.37
C GLY A 115 -2.12 20.53 26.75
N LYS A 116 -0.94 19.96 27.03
CA LYS A 116 0.32 20.37 26.39
C LYS A 116 0.55 19.56 25.12
N VAL A 117 0.71 20.25 23.98
CA VAL A 117 0.91 19.62 22.66
C VAL A 117 2.41 19.47 22.36
N TYR A 118 2.76 18.28 21.87
CA TYR A 118 4.09 17.86 21.45
C TYR A 118 4.04 17.49 19.97
N PRO A 119 4.43 18.41 19.06
CA PRO A 119 4.42 18.14 17.63
C PRO A 119 5.63 17.32 17.20
N GLY A 120 5.44 16.44 16.22
CA GLY A 120 6.51 15.80 15.47
C GLY A 120 7.17 16.77 14.50
N ILE A 121 8.50 16.76 14.46
CA ILE A 121 9.30 17.60 13.58
C ILE A 121 9.98 16.71 12.56
N ILE A 122 9.74 16.95 11.27
CA ILE A 122 10.39 16.22 10.18
C ILE A 122 11.76 16.81 9.91
N LYS A 123 12.77 15.95 9.85
CA LYS A 123 14.17 16.27 9.64
C LYS A 123 14.77 15.32 8.62
N GLU A 124 15.98 15.65 8.16
CA GLU A 124 16.80 14.71 7.41
C GLU A 124 17.04 13.45 8.24
N LYS A 125 17.04 12.29 7.59
CA LYS A 125 17.13 11.00 8.26
C LYS A 125 18.37 10.85 9.14
N ALA A 126 19.53 11.30 8.67
CA ALA A 126 20.77 11.26 9.44
C ALA A 126 20.73 12.17 10.69
N SER A 127 20.15 13.36 10.55
CA SER A 127 19.98 14.30 11.66
C SER A 127 19.02 13.76 12.72
N ALA A 128 17.88 13.22 12.29
CA ALA A 128 16.90 12.60 13.17
C ALA A 128 17.46 11.37 13.90
N GLN A 129 18.23 10.53 13.20
CA GLN A 129 18.88 9.36 13.79
C GLN A 129 19.87 9.77 14.90
N LYS A 130 20.65 10.83 14.68
CA LYS A 130 21.58 11.34 15.70
C LYS A 130 20.85 11.82 16.97
N GLU A 131 19.71 12.50 16.81
CA GLU A 131 18.88 12.92 17.94
C GLU A 131 18.27 11.72 18.68
N TYR A 132 17.81 10.71 17.94
CA TYR A 132 17.34 9.44 18.49
C TYR A 132 18.45 8.73 19.28
N ASP A 133 19.65 8.55 18.71
CA ASP A 133 20.76 7.86 19.37
C ASP A 133 21.15 8.58 20.66
N THR A 134 21.12 9.91 20.64
CA THR A 134 21.36 10.75 21.83
C THR A 134 20.28 10.54 22.90
N ALA A 135 19.02 10.39 22.51
CA ALA A 135 17.90 10.13 23.42
C ALA A 135 17.97 8.73 24.02
N VAL A 136 18.21 7.70 23.20
CA VAL A 136 18.35 6.31 23.67
C VAL A 136 19.55 6.16 24.60
N SER A 137 20.68 6.82 24.31
CA SER A 137 21.84 6.81 25.22
C SER A 137 21.55 7.41 26.60
N ARG A 138 20.45 8.17 26.73
CA ARG A 138 19.98 8.76 27.99
C ARG A 138 18.87 7.91 28.65
N GLY A 139 18.62 6.69 28.18
CA GLY A 139 17.65 5.75 28.75
C GLY A 139 16.19 6.08 28.43
N GLN A 140 15.94 6.76 27.31
CA GLN A 140 14.63 7.28 26.93
C GLN A 140 13.91 6.30 26.01
N SER A 141 12.61 6.08 26.22
CA SER A 141 11.77 5.31 25.31
C SER A 141 11.54 6.05 24.00
N ALA A 142 11.35 5.30 22.91
CA ALA A 142 11.30 5.85 21.57
C ALA A 142 10.35 5.07 20.67
N GLY A 143 9.55 5.82 19.94
CA GLY A 143 8.58 5.33 18.96
C GLY A 143 9.28 4.92 17.69
N LEU A 144 8.65 4.00 16.99
CA LEU A 144 9.22 3.36 15.82
C LEU A 144 8.14 3.04 14.80
N VAL A 145 8.44 3.33 13.53
CA VAL A 145 7.67 2.78 12.40
C VAL A 145 8.30 1.46 11.97
N LYS A 146 7.52 0.38 11.97
CA LYS A 146 7.94 -0.97 11.53
C LYS A 146 7.07 -1.43 10.36
N ILE A 147 7.61 -2.28 9.49
CA ILE A 147 6.78 -2.95 8.46
C ILE A 147 6.00 -4.10 9.12
N THR A 148 4.67 -4.16 8.93
CA THR A 148 3.81 -5.22 9.53
C THR A 148 3.04 -6.05 8.52
N GLY A 149 3.07 -5.70 7.24
CA GLY A 149 2.39 -6.49 6.22
C GLY A 149 2.96 -6.32 4.81
N ARG A 150 2.28 -6.94 3.84
CA ARG A 150 2.66 -6.87 2.42
C ARG A 150 2.49 -5.46 1.86
N LYS A 151 1.31 -4.87 2.10
CA LYS A 151 0.91 -3.53 1.64
C LYS A 151 0.94 -2.47 2.74
N LEU A 152 1.21 -2.86 3.99
CA LEU A 152 1.04 -2.01 5.17
C LEU A 152 2.35 -1.82 5.95
N GLU A 153 2.47 -0.66 6.58
CA GLU A 153 3.43 -0.28 7.60
C GLU A 153 2.70 -0.01 8.91
N GLN A 154 3.32 -0.30 10.03
CA GLN A 154 2.82 0.02 11.35
C GLN A 154 3.59 1.20 11.92
N PHE A 155 2.83 2.24 12.25
CA PHE A 155 3.25 3.29 13.13
C PHE A 155 3.01 2.87 14.58
N HIS A 156 4.05 2.91 15.41
CA HIS A 156 3.96 2.58 16.83
C HIS A 156 4.68 3.62 17.68
N VAL A 157 3.97 4.16 18.67
CA VAL A 157 4.49 5.11 19.66
C VAL A 157 4.04 4.66 21.04
N SER A 158 4.93 4.76 22.03
CA SER A 158 4.59 4.47 23.42
C SER A 158 5.07 5.58 24.35
N VAL A 159 4.23 5.98 25.30
CA VAL A 159 4.57 7.06 26.23
C VAL A 159 4.10 6.73 27.64
N SER A 160 4.95 7.02 28.62
CA SER A 160 4.56 6.91 30.02
C SER A 160 3.65 8.10 30.39
N ILE A 161 2.45 7.79 30.87
CA ILE A 161 1.46 8.78 31.33
C ILE A 161 1.19 8.60 32.82
N ALA A 162 1.11 9.72 33.54
CA ALA A 162 0.90 9.73 34.98
C ALA A 162 -0.48 9.15 35.37
N ALA A 163 -0.65 8.84 36.65
CA ALA A 163 -1.94 8.42 37.20
C ALA A 163 -3.04 9.44 36.88
N ALA A 164 -4.24 8.97 36.51
CA ALA A 164 -5.39 9.81 36.16
C ALA A 164 -5.18 10.80 35.00
N SER A 165 -4.05 10.72 34.27
CA SER A 165 -3.72 11.60 33.15
C SER A 165 -4.37 11.15 31.85
N LYS A 166 -4.51 12.08 30.90
CA LYS A 166 -5.04 11.83 29.56
C LYS A 166 -4.00 12.16 28.50
N VAL A 167 -3.96 11.32 27.47
CA VAL A 167 -3.18 11.58 26.26
C VAL A 167 -4.06 11.50 25.03
N THR A 168 -3.83 12.41 24.08
CA THR A 168 -4.40 12.36 22.73
C THR A 168 -3.28 12.19 21.73
N PHE A 169 -3.37 11.18 20.88
CA PHE A 169 -2.50 10.98 19.74
C PHE A 169 -3.25 11.37 18.47
N GLU A 170 -2.58 12.06 17.57
CA GLU A 170 -3.09 12.41 16.26
C GLU A 170 -2.02 12.10 15.21
N LEU A 171 -2.35 11.24 14.25
CA LEU A 171 -1.48 10.89 13.12
C LEU A 171 -2.15 11.31 11.83
N THR A 172 -1.41 11.99 10.95
CA THR A 172 -1.84 12.35 9.61
C THR A 172 -0.95 11.68 8.58
N TYR A 173 -1.55 11.03 7.59
CA TYR A 173 -0.84 10.51 6.44
C TYR A 173 -1.62 10.74 5.15
N GLU A 174 -0.88 10.81 4.04
CA GLU A 174 -1.41 11.10 2.73
C GLU A 174 -0.96 10.08 1.70
N GLU A 175 -1.85 9.72 0.78
CA GLU A 175 -1.56 8.79 -0.32
C GLU A 175 -2.27 9.18 -1.62
N LEU A 176 -1.61 8.89 -2.73
CA LEU A 176 -2.26 8.90 -4.05
C LEU A 176 -2.76 7.49 -4.36
N LEU A 177 -4.08 7.33 -4.46
CA LEU A 177 -4.71 6.05 -4.79
C LEU A 177 -4.34 5.65 -6.22
N LYS A 178 -3.86 4.41 -6.39
CA LYS A 178 -3.49 3.85 -7.68
C LYS A 178 -4.66 3.07 -8.27
N ARG A 179 -4.95 3.31 -9.55
CA ARG A 179 -5.95 2.54 -10.29
C ARG A 179 -5.37 1.21 -10.74
N GLN A 180 -5.98 0.11 -10.33
CA GLN A 180 -5.61 -1.24 -10.75
C GLN A 180 -6.86 -2.01 -11.10
N LEU A 181 -6.80 -2.79 -12.19
CA LEU A 181 -7.92 -3.62 -12.65
C LEU A 181 -9.25 -2.86 -12.72
N GLY A 182 -9.19 -1.59 -13.14
CA GLY A 182 -10.36 -0.78 -13.38
C GLY A 182 -10.91 -0.01 -12.18
N LYS A 183 -10.28 -0.09 -10.99
CA LYS A 183 -10.78 0.51 -9.75
C LYS A 183 -9.67 1.09 -8.88
N PHE A 184 -10.03 2.04 -8.04
CA PHE A 184 -9.23 2.51 -6.90
C PHE A 184 -9.66 1.73 -5.65
N GLU A 185 -8.72 1.46 -4.75
CA GLU A 185 -8.99 0.82 -3.47
C GLU A 185 -8.38 1.67 -2.35
N LEU A 186 -9.23 2.22 -1.49
CA LEU A 186 -8.85 2.85 -0.23
C LEU A 186 -8.96 1.79 0.87
N LEU A 187 -7.88 1.53 1.59
CA LEU A 187 -7.83 0.55 2.68
C LEU A 187 -7.54 1.26 4.01
N ILE A 188 -8.50 1.21 4.93
CA ILE A 188 -8.36 1.70 6.30
C ILE A 188 -8.37 0.49 7.22
N LYS A 189 -7.27 0.26 7.94
CA LYS A 189 -7.18 -0.84 8.89
C LYS A 189 -7.46 -0.38 10.31
N VAL A 190 -8.30 -1.13 11.01
CA VAL A 190 -8.76 -0.78 12.36
C VAL A 190 -8.47 -1.94 13.31
N ARG A 191 -7.68 -1.65 14.36
CA ARG A 191 -7.31 -2.64 15.38
C ARG A 191 -7.01 -2.01 16.75
N PRO A 192 -8.01 -1.46 17.47
CA PRO A 192 -7.82 -0.88 18.81
C PRO A 192 -7.33 -1.86 19.89
N LYS A 193 -7.46 -3.19 19.69
CA LYS A 193 -7.09 -4.26 20.66
C LYS A 193 -7.85 -4.24 22.00
N GLN A 194 -8.75 -3.28 22.19
CA GLN A 194 -9.66 -3.13 23.31
C GLN A 194 -10.98 -2.52 22.83
N LEU A 195 -12.00 -2.55 23.69
CA LEU A 195 -13.28 -1.87 23.43
C LEU A 195 -13.08 -0.35 23.48
N VAL A 196 -13.70 0.37 22.54
CA VAL A 196 -13.64 1.83 22.45
C VAL A 196 -15.02 2.42 22.62
N LYS A 197 -15.19 3.32 23.60
CA LYS A 197 -16.49 3.95 23.89
C LYS A 197 -17.04 4.74 22.70
N HIS A 198 -16.18 5.55 22.07
CA HIS A 198 -16.51 6.35 20.89
C HIS A 198 -15.61 5.94 19.73
N PHE A 199 -16.13 5.04 18.88
CA PHE A 199 -15.44 4.62 17.67
C PHE A 199 -16.12 5.24 16.44
N GLN A 200 -15.34 5.89 15.58
CA GLN A 200 -15.85 6.58 14.40
C GLN A 200 -14.90 6.45 13.21
N ILE A 201 -15.46 6.19 12.02
CA ILE A 201 -14.75 6.33 10.73
C ILE A 201 -15.61 7.23 9.83
N ASP A 202 -15.03 8.33 9.38
CA ASP A 202 -15.63 9.18 8.35
C ASP A 202 -14.76 9.10 7.09
N VAL A 203 -15.40 8.83 5.94
CA VAL A 203 -14.75 8.87 4.63
C VAL A 203 -15.53 9.81 3.73
N HIS A 204 -14.85 10.85 3.25
CA HIS A 204 -15.37 11.88 2.37
C HIS A 204 -14.67 11.77 1.02
N ILE A 205 -15.39 11.38 -0.04
CA ILE A 205 -14.82 11.24 -1.38
C ILE A 205 -15.40 12.31 -2.28
N PHE A 206 -14.55 13.23 -2.72
CA PHE A 206 -14.86 14.24 -3.71
C PHE A 206 -14.06 14.02 -5.00
N GLU A 207 -14.78 13.82 -6.10
CA GLU A 207 -14.20 13.56 -7.40
C GLU A 207 -14.81 14.53 -8.42
N PRO A 208 -14.07 15.54 -8.89
CA PRO A 208 -14.61 16.60 -9.74
C PRO A 208 -15.16 16.05 -11.07
N GLN A 209 -14.58 14.95 -11.56
CA GLN A 209 -15.02 14.27 -12.78
C GLN A 209 -16.27 13.40 -12.58
N GLY A 210 -16.66 13.15 -11.32
CA GLY A 210 -17.81 12.34 -10.95
C GLY A 210 -17.46 10.87 -10.70
N ILE A 211 -18.17 10.28 -9.74
CA ILE A 211 -18.00 8.90 -9.31
C ILE A 211 -18.86 8.00 -10.18
N ARG A 212 -18.25 6.97 -10.77
CA ARG A 212 -18.91 6.00 -11.66
C ARG A 212 -19.61 4.90 -10.87
N PHE A 213 -18.91 4.34 -9.90
CA PHE A 213 -19.44 3.38 -8.94
C PHE A 213 -18.67 3.53 -7.63
N LEU A 214 -19.29 3.09 -6.54
CA LEU A 214 -18.66 2.97 -5.23
C LEU A 214 -19.20 1.72 -4.52
N GLU A 215 -18.29 0.96 -3.95
CA GLU A 215 -18.54 -0.25 -3.18
C GLU A 215 -17.76 -0.17 -1.86
N THR A 216 -18.34 -0.70 -0.79
CA THR A 216 -17.69 -0.78 0.51
C THR A 216 -17.71 -2.20 1.01
N ASP A 217 -16.62 -2.62 1.64
CA ASP A 217 -16.44 -3.96 2.19
C ASP A 217 -15.74 -3.83 3.56
N SER A 218 -16.09 -4.69 4.49
CA SER A 218 -15.54 -4.64 5.85
C SER A 218 -15.46 -6.02 6.47
N THR A 219 -14.28 -6.44 6.92
CA THR A 219 -14.08 -7.80 7.44
C THR A 219 -14.56 -7.99 8.88
N PHE A 220 -14.83 -6.90 9.59
CA PHE A 220 -15.31 -6.91 10.98
C PHE A 220 -16.82 -6.72 11.10
N MET A 221 -17.57 -6.60 9.98
CA MET A 221 -19.03 -6.49 10.00
C MET A 221 -19.68 -7.77 9.47
N THR A 222 -20.68 -8.28 10.20
CA THR A 222 -21.69 -9.20 9.68
C THR A 222 -23.00 -8.43 9.43
N ASN A 223 -23.89 -8.95 8.58
CA ASN A 223 -25.12 -8.27 8.14
C ASN A 223 -26.10 -7.86 9.28
N ASP A 224 -25.86 -8.27 10.53
CA ASP A 224 -26.75 -8.06 11.70
C ASP A 224 -26.12 -7.19 12.81
N PHE A 225 -25.38 -6.12 12.45
CA PHE A 225 -24.57 -5.39 13.42
C PHE A 225 -25.37 -4.43 14.37
N LYS A 226 -25.94 -4.88 15.50
CA LYS A 226 -26.58 -4.04 16.53
C LYS A 226 -25.58 -3.44 17.55
N LEU A 227 -25.98 -2.34 18.18
CA LEU A 227 -25.18 -1.41 19.01
C LEU A 227 -24.43 -2.00 20.24
N ASN A 228 -24.65 -3.27 20.64
CA ASN A 228 -23.93 -3.95 21.74
C ASN A 228 -22.67 -4.72 21.31
N GLN A 229 -22.20 -4.56 20.06
CA GLN A 229 -21.41 -5.58 19.36
C GLN A 229 -19.97 -5.17 19.00
N GLN A 230 -19.28 -4.40 19.84
CA GLN A 230 -17.82 -4.50 19.79
C GLN A 230 -17.34 -5.79 20.44
N LYS A 231 -18.11 -6.43 21.33
CA LYS A 231 -17.68 -7.66 21.99
C LYS A 231 -17.78 -8.89 21.10
N ILE A 232 -16.74 -9.72 21.06
CA ILE A 232 -16.74 -11.03 20.39
C ILE A 232 -17.79 -11.96 21.04
N SER A 233 -18.00 -11.85 22.35
CA SER A 233 -19.03 -12.55 23.10
C SER A 233 -19.52 -11.65 24.25
N PRO A 234 -20.80 -11.72 24.68
CA PRO A 234 -21.30 -10.96 25.83
C PRO A 234 -20.45 -11.12 27.10
N GLU A 235 -19.79 -12.26 27.25
CA GLU A 235 -19.01 -12.66 28.43
C GLU A 235 -17.51 -12.28 28.35
N LEU A 236 -17.00 -11.91 27.17
CA LEU A 236 -15.58 -11.59 26.93
C LEU A 236 -15.38 -10.09 26.65
N ASP A 237 -14.39 -9.48 27.29
CA ASP A 237 -13.96 -8.09 27.04
C ASP A 237 -13.03 -7.97 25.81
N GLU A 238 -13.30 -8.75 24.75
CA GLU A 238 -12.51 -8.75 23.50
C GLU A 238 -13.26 -8.05 22.36
N THR A 239 -12.55 -7.27 21.53
CA THR A 239 -13.14 -6.46 20.46
C THR A 239 -13.20 -7.16 19.09
N LEU A 240 -14.35 -7.07 18.41
CA LEU A 240 -14.58 -7.43 17.00
C LEU A 240 -13.96 -6.42 16.03
N LEU A 241 -13.59 -5.22 16.51
CA LEU A 241 -12.90 -4.21 15.70
C LEU A 241 -11.46 -4.65 15.45
N ASN A 242 -11.31 -5.59 14.54
CA ASN A 242 -10.03 -6.12 14.09
C ASN A 242 -10.17 -6.54 12.63
N GLY A 243 -9.92 -5.59 11.73
CA GLY A 243 -10.03 -5.87 10.32
C GLY A 243 -9.89 -4.66 9.43
N ASP A 244 -10.32 -4.86 8.19
CA ASP A 244 -10.11 -3.96 7.08
C ASP A 244 -11.45 -3.30 6.76
N PHE A 245 -11.43 -1.98 6.57
CA PHE A 245 -12.49 -1.21 5.95
C PHE A 245 -12.02 -0.76 4.57
N VAL A 246 -12.68 -1.25 3.52
CA VAL A 246 -12.25 -1.09 2.14
C VAL A 246 -13.31 -0.33 1.36
N VAL A 247 -12.89 0.76 0.70
CA VAL A 247 -13.73 1.49 -0.25
C VAL A 247 -13.16 1.32 -1.64
N ARG A 248 -13.98 0.82 -2.57
CA ARG A 248 -13.63 0.60 -3.97
C ARG A 248 -14.47 1.50 -4.85
N TYR A 249 -13.84 2.26 -5.74
CA TYR A 249 -14.57 3.17 -6.61
C TYR A 249 -13.85 3.37 -7.93
N ASP A 250 -14.53 3.96 -8.90
CA ASP A 250 -13.91 4.48 -10.13
C ASP A 250 -14.61 5.76 -10.55
N VAL A 251 -13.97 6.54 -11.42
CA VAL A 251 -14.36 7.91 -11.76
C VAL A 251 -14.20 8.17 -13.25
N LYS A 252 -14.68 9.33 -13.71
CA LYS A 252 -14.33 9.82 -15.05
C LYS A 252 -12.93 10.46 -15.06
N ARG A 253 -12.34 10.55 -16.25
CA ARG A 253 -10.95 11.03 -16.47
C ARG A 253 -10.95 12.46 -16.99
N GLY A 254 -9.78 13.09 -16.94
CA GLY A 254 -9.57 14.44 -17.46
C GLY A 254 -8.55 15.22 -16.63
N VAL A 255 -8.44 16.51 -16.94
CA VAL A 255 -7.54 17.44 -16.27
C VAL A 255 -8.26 18.11 -15.09
N THR A 256 -7.54 18.23 -13.98
CA THR A 256 -7.93 18.98 -12.79
C THR A 256 -6.89 20.05 -12.53
N ILE A 257 -7.32 21.29 -12.25
CA ILE A 257 -6.44 22.45 -12.06
C ILE A 257 -6.90 23.20 -10.81
N VAL A 258 -5.97 23.47 -9.90
CA VAL A 258 -6.21 24.23 -8.66
C VAL A 258 -4.94 24.99 -8.28
N ASN A 259 -5.07 26.29 -8.01
CA ASN A 259 -4.00 27.16 -7.50
C ASN A 259 -2.72 27.13 -8.35
N GLY A 260 -2.88 27.16 -9.68
CA GLY A 260 -1.74 27.12 -10.60
C GLY A 260 -1.02 25.76 -10.70
N TYR A 261 -1.52 24.70 -10.07
CA TYR A 261 -1.05 23.34 -10.32
C TYR A 261 -2.10 22.55 -11.09
N PHE A 262 -1.67 21.57 -11.89
CA PHE A 262 -2.57 20.66 -12.58
C PHE A 262 -2.21 19.20 -12.35
N VAL A 263 -3.22 18.35 -12.50
CA VAL A 263 -3.08 16.89 -12.59
C VAL A 263 -3.94 16.40 -13.75
N HIS A 264 -3.31 15.71 -14.67
CA HIS A 264 -3.92 15.09 -15.82
C HIS A 264 -4.00 13.57 -15.59
N TYR A 265 -5.24 13.08 -15.46
CA TYR A 265 -5.53 11.64 -15.38
C TYR A 265 -5.88 11.11 -16.77
N PHE A 266 -5.03 10.25 -17.33
CA PHE A 266 -5.21 9.65 -18.64
C PHE A 266 -5.44 8.14 -18.52
N ALA A 267 -6.62 7.69 -18.95
CA ALA A 267 -6.96 6.27 -19.02
C ALA A 267 -8.06 6.04 -20.08
N PRO A 268 -7.67 5.96 -21.38
CA PRO A 268 -8.62 5.74 -22.46
C PRO A 268 -9.34 4.40 -22.28
N ARG A 269 -10.56 4.33 -22.82
CA ARG A 269 -11.42 3.15 -22.79
C ARG A 269 -11.75 2.74 -24.23
N GLU A 270 -12.21 1.51 -24.39
CA GLU A 270 -12.73 1.00 -25.68
C GLU A 270 -11.68 1.05 -26.80
N MET A 271 -10.41 0.91 -26.43
CA MET A 271 -9.30 0.87 -27.37
C MET A 271 -9.06 -0.56 -27.86
N PRO A 272 -8.68 -0.76 -29.14
CA PRO A 272 -8.25 -2.06 -29.63
C PRO A 272 -7.04 -2.56 -28.83
N VAL A 273 -7.12 -3.82 -28.38
CA VAL A 273 -6.07 -4.44 -27.59
C VAL A 273 -4.94 -4.91 -28.50
N PHE A 274 -3.70 -4.58 -28.15
CA PHE A 274 -2.51 -5.07 -28.85
C PHE A 274 -2.28 -6.55 -28.50
N PRO A 275 -2.10 -7.46 -29.48
CA PRO A 275 -1.54 -8.78 -29.22
C PRO A 275 -0.20 -8.67 -28.48
N LYS A 276 0.09 -9.61 -27.58
CA LYS A 276 1.36 -9.64 -26.84
C LYS A 276 2.23 -10.82 -27.23
N ASN A 277 3.53 -10.58 -27.26
CA ASN A 277 4.58 -11.58 -27.46
C ASN A 277 5.31 -11.73 -26.12
N VAL A 278 4.96 -12.77 -25.35
CA VAL A 278 5.40 -12.91 -23.95
C VAL A 278 6.32 -14.12 -23.77
N ILE A 279 7.50 -13.90 -23.20
CA ILE A 279 8.35 -15.00 -22.73
C ILE A 279 8.31 -15.04 -21.21
N PHE A 280 7.89 -16.19 -20.67
CA PHE A 280 7.95 -16.48 -19.25
C PHE A 280 9.30 -17.13 -18.93
N VAL A 281 10.12 -16.44 -18.14
CA VAL A 281 11.44 -16.90 -17.70
C VAL A 281 11.32 -17.39 -16.26
N ILE A 282 11.29 -18.70 -16.07
CA ILE A 282 10.90 -19.35 -14.81
C ILE A 282 12.08 -20.05 -14.17
N ASP A 283 12.40 -19.61 -12.95
CA ASP A 283 13.39 -20.26 -12.10
C ASP A 283 12.88 -21.62 -11.64
N ARG A 284 13.75 -22.62 -11.76
CA ARG A 284 13.55 -23.98 -11.26
C ARG A 284 14.76 -24.47 -10.47
N SER A 285 15.51 -23.55 -9.85
CA SER A 285 16.61 -23.84 -8.94
C SER A 285 16.14 -24.68 -7.73
N GLY A 286 17.09 -25.27 -7.01
CA GLY A 286 16.79 -26.11 -5.85
C GLY A 286 15.99 -25.39 -4.75
N SER A 287 16.14 -24.06 -4.60
CA SER A 287 15.41 -23.25 -3.62
C SER A 287 13.90 -23.20 -3.88
N MET A 288 13.48 -23.38 -5.14
CA MET A 288 12.07 -23.42 -5.53
C MET A 288 11.32 -24.67 -5.06
N ALA A 289 12.02 -25.65 -4.47
CA ALA A 289 11.43 -26.92 -4.06
C ALA A 289 10.24 -26.77 -3.09
N GLY A 290 9.31 -27.71 -3.17
CA GLY A 290 8.08 -27.71 -2.37
C GLY A 290 7.03 -26.72 -2.89
N ARG A 291 6.46 -25.92 -1.98
CA ARG A 291 5.30 -25.09 -2.30
C ARG A 291 5.57 -24.02 -3.37
N LYS A 292 6.78 -23.48 -3.48
CA LYS A 292 7.10 -22.42 -4.45
C LYS A 292 6.92 -22.89 -5.89
N ILE A 293 7.49 -24.04 -6.26
CA ILE A 293 7.33 -24.59 -7.62
C ILE A 293 5.91 -25.11 -7.87
N GLU A 294 5.22 -25.64 -6.86
CA GLU A 294 3.79 -26.00 -6.95
C GLU A 294 2.92 -24.79 -7.29
N GLN A 295 3.04 -23.72 -6.50
CA GLN A 295 2.28 -22.48 -6.70
C GLN A 295 2.64 -21.78 -8.02
N THR A 296 3.89 -21.90 -8.45
CA THR A 296 4.33 -21.41 -9.76
C THR A 296 3.62 -22.16 -10.88
N ARG A 297 3.56 -23.49 -10.82
CA ARG A 297 2.81 -24.30 -11.82
C ARG A 297 1.34 -23.93 -11.84
N ASP A 298 0.70 -23.85 -10.68
CA ASP A 298 -0.72 -23.47 -10.56
C ASP A 298 -1.00 -22.08 -11.14
N ALA A 299 -0.09 -21.13 -10.92
CA ALA A 299 -0.19 -19.80 -11.50
C ALA A 299 -0.08 -19.83 -13.02
N LEU A 300 0.96 -20.48 -13.56
CA LEU A 300 1.23 -20.55 -14.99
C LEU A 300 0.12 -21.28 -15.75
N LEU A 301 -0.46 -22.33 -15.18
CA LEU A 301 -1.59 -23.06 -15.78
C LEU A 301 -2.83 -22.16 -15.94
N LYS A 302 -3.11 -21.27 -14.98
CA LYS A 302 -4.21 -20.31 -15.13
C LYS A 302 -3.86 -19.18 -16.09
N ILE A 303 -2.63 -18.67 -16.05
CA ILE A 303 -2.15 -17.65 -16.99
C ILE A 303 -2.26 -18.14 -18.45
N LEU A 304 -1.95 -19.41 -18.69
CA LEU A 304 -2.11 -20.05 -20.00
C LEU A 304 -3.56 -20.04 -20.51
N GLN A 305 -4.54 -20.12 -19.61
CA GLN A 305 -5.97 -20.05 -19.95
C GLN A 305 -6.42 -18.62 -20.27
N ASP A 306 -5.71 -17.61 -19.74
CA ASP A 306 -5.98 -16.19 -19.95
C ASP A 306 -5.29 -15.63 -21.22
N LEU A 307 -4.46 -16.42 -21.91
CA LEU A 307 -3.86 -16.03 -23.18
C LEU A 307 -4.92 -15.98 -24.28
N ARG A 308 -4.88 -14.91 -25.10
CA ARG A 308 -5.79 -14.77 -26.23
C ARG A 308 -5.22 -15.48 -27.46
N PRO A 309 -6.06 -15.98 -28.39
CA PRO A 309 -5.58 -16.69 -29.58
C PRO A 309 -4.60 -15.91 -30.47
N GLU A 310 -4.61 -14.57 -30.40
CA GLU A 310 -3.72 -13.69 -31.17
C GLU A 310 -2.35 -13.49 -30.49
N ASP A 311 -2.25 -13.82 -29.21
CA ASP A 311 -1.02 -13.69 -28.44
C ASP A 311 0.00 -14.76 -28.85
N HIS A 312 1.27 -14.43 -28.73
CA HIS A 312 2.38 -15.35 -28.94
C HIS A 312 3.15 -15.52 -27.64
N PHE A 313 3.58 -16.74 -27.34
CA PHE A 313 4.26 -17.02 -26.09
C PHE A 313 5.34 -18.09 -26.20
N SER A 314 6.24 -18.10 -25.22
CA SER A 314 7.18 -19.20 -24.98
C SER A 314 7.57 -19.28 -23.51
N PHE A 315 8.12 -20.42 -23.11
CA PHE A 315 8.69 -20.64 -21.78
C PHE A 315 10.18 -20.89 -21.87
N ILE A 316 10.92 -20.19 -21.01
CA ILE A 316 12.33 -20.45 -20.74
C ILE A 316 12.42 -20.80 -19.27
N THR A 317 12.99 -21.96 -18.97
CA THR A 317 13.20 -22.41 -17.60
C THR A 317 14.69 -22.44 -17.33
N PHE A 318 15.09 -22.11 -16.10
CA PHE A 318 16.51 -22.06 -15.78
C PHE A 318 16.82 -22.57 -14.38
N ASN A 319 17.98 -23.20 -14.28
CA ASN A 319 18.70 -23.45 -13.05
C ASN A 319 20.19 -23.21 -13.32
N SER A 320 21.07 -24.19 -13.11
CA SER A 320 22.44 -24.16 -13.66
C SER A 320 22.50 -24.31 -15.19
N LYS A 321 21.40 -24.70 -15.83
CA LYS A 321 21.22 -24.77 -17.28
C LYS A 321 19.94 -24.05 -17.69
N VAL A 322 19.90 -23.56 -18.92
CA VAL A 322 18.72 -22.98 -19.54
C VAL A 322 18.07 -24.01 -20.44
N ALA A 323 16.74 -24.13 -20.36
CA ALA A 323 15.94 -25.01 -21.21
C ALA A 323 14.73 -24.25 -21.76
N GLU A 324 14.56 -24.30 -23.07
CA GLU A 324 13.44 -23.71 -23.80
C GLU A 324 12.35 -24.77 -23.99
N TRP A 325 11.09 -24.41 -23.82
CA TRP A 325 9.97 -25.30 -24.18
C TRP A 325 9.95 -25.57 -25.69
N LYS A 326 10.13 -24.51 -26.48
CA LYS A 326 10.21 -24.49 -27.94
C LYS A 326 11.23 -23.45 -28.38
N SER A 327 11.85 -23.67 -29.54
CA SER A 327 12.91 -22.81 -30.10
C SER A 327 12.42 -21.48 -30.69
N SER A 328 11.12 -21.20 -30.64
CA SER A 328 10.49 -20.00 -31.18
C SER A 328 9.28 -19.60 -30.35
N LEU A 329 8.80 -18.36 -30.52
CA LEU A 329 7.48 -17.98 -30.03
C LEU A 329 6.40 -18.67 -30.86
N LEU A 330 5.39 -19.19 -30.18
CA LEU A 330 4.24 -19.84 -30.82
C LEU A 330 2.97 -19.07 -30.49
N GLN A 331 2.06 -19.01 -31.47
CA GLN A 331 0.73 -18.47 -31.27
C GLN A 331 -0.04 -19.31 -30.23
N ALA A 332 -0.86 -18.66 -29.41
CA ALA A 332 -1.69 -19.29 -28.38
C ALA A 332 -2.92 -20.02 -28.94
N THR A 333 -2.68 -20.98 -29.82
CA THR A 333 -3.69 -21.96 -30.26
C THR A 333 -4.00 -22.94 -29.13
N ALA A 334 -5.18 -23.55 -29.14
CA ALA A 334 -5.57 -24.53 -28.13
C ALA A 334 -4.55 -25.67 -27.99
N GLU A 335 -4.01 -26.17 -29.12
CA GLU A 335 -2.98 -27.21 -29.15
C GLU A 335 -1.66 -26.75 -28.51
N ASN A 336 -1.20 -25.53 -28.81
CA ASN A 336 0.03 -25.00 -28.24
C ASN A 336 -0.13 -24.72 -26.74
N VAL A 337 -1.29 -24.24 -26.31
CA VAL A 337 -1.62 -24.01 -24.90
C VAL A 337 -1.64 -25.33 -24.12
N GLU A 338 -2.26 -26.38 -24.67
CA GLU A 338 -2.26 -27.71 -24.06
C GLU A 338 -0.85 -28.32 -23.99
N SER A 339 -0.06 -28.20 -25.07
CA SER A 339 1.34 -28.63 -25.10
C SER A 339 2.20 -27.89 -24.07
N ALA A 340 1.98 -26.58 -23.90
CA ALA A 340 2.66 -25.78 -22.89
C ALA A 340 2.24 -26.16 -21.48
N ALA A 341 0.95 -26.43 -21.25
CA ALA A 341 0.45 -26.89 -19.97
C ALA A 341 1.12 -28.21 -19.56
N GLY A 342 1.28 -29.14 -20.51
CA GLY A 342 2.04 -30.37 -20.31
C GLY A 342 3.50 -30.09 -19.90
N PHE A 343 4.18 -29.16 -20.57
CA PHE A 343 5.54 -28.74 -20.21
C PHE A 343 5.60 -28.14 -18.80
N VAL A 344 4.69 -27.24 -18.44
CA VAL A 344 4.61 -26.60 -17.12
C VAL A 344 4.42 -27.65 -16.00
N GLN A 345 3.63 -28.71 -16.25
CA GLN A 345 3.43 -29.76 -15.26
C GLN A 345 4.73 -30.54 -14.92
N THR A 346 5.66 -30.63 -15.88
CA THR A 346 6.96 -31.33 -15.70
C THR A 346 8.00 -30.52 -14.93
N LEU A 347 7.72 -29.25 -14.60
CA LEU A 347 8.66 -28.41 -13.88
C LEU A 347 8.99 -28.99 -12.51
N SER A 348 10.29 -29.14 -12.24
CA SER A 348 10.84 -29.64 -10.99
C SER A 348 12.05 -28.81 -10.58
N ALA A 349 12.17 -28.59 -9.26
CA ALA A 349 13.21 -27.76 -8.66
C ALA A 349 14.53 -28.55 -8.51
N SER A 350 15.63 -28.02 -9.06
CA SER A 350 16.97 -28.60 -8.95
C SER A 350 18.06 -27.63 -9.40
N GLY A 351 19.31 -27.81 -8.93
CA GLY A 351 20.47 -27.05 -9.41
C GLY A 351 20.56 -25.61 -8.86
N GLY A 352 21.48 -24.83 -9.43
CA GLY A 352 21.70 -23.40 -9.09
C GLY A 352 20.84 -22.46 -9.92
N THR A 353 21.29 -21.20 -10.09
CA THR A 353 20.46 -20.11 -10.62
C THR A 353 21.25 -19.25 -11.61
N ASP A 354 21.04 -19.44 -12.93
CA ASP A 354 21.69 -18.69 -14.02
C ASP A 354 20.74 -17.69 -14.69
N ILE A 355 20.44 -16.59 -13.98
CA ILE A 355 19.53 -15.52 -14.43
C ILE A 355 20.05 -14.86 -15.71
N ASN A 356 21.36 -14.61 -15.78
CA ASN A 356 21.98 -13.90 -16.89
C ASN A 356 21.75 -14.65 -18.21
N ARG A 357 22.10 -15.93 -18.27
CA ARG A 357 21.93 -16.72 -19.49
C ARG A 357 20.45 -16.85 -19.85
N ALA A 358 19.57 -17.08 -18.88
CA ALA A 358 18.15 -17.24 -19.13
C ALA A 358 17.52 -16.00 -19.79
N LEU A 359 17.82 -14.81 -19.27
CA LEU A 359 17.31 -13.56 -19.83
C LEU A 359 17.94 -13.23 -21.19
N LEU A 360 19.25 -13.48 -21.39
CA LEU A 360 19.88 -13.31 -22.70
C LEU A 360 19.29 -14.26 -23.75
N THR A 361 18.97 -15.50 -23.37
CA THR A 361 18.24 -16.43 -24.24
C THR A 361 16.85 -15.88 -24.58
N ALA A 362 16.11 -15.34 -23.60
CA ALA A 362 14.80 -14.74 -23.85
C ALA A 362 14.87 -13.59 -24.87
N VAL A 363 15.84 -12.68 -24.71
CA VAL A 363 16.09 -11.60 -25.66
C VAL A 363 16.44 -12.16 -27.04
N SER A 364 17.30 -13.18 -27.12
CA SER A 364 17.67 -13.80 -28.40
C SER A 364 16.47 -14.44 -29.11
N VAL A 365 15.57 -15.10 -28.37
CA VAL A 365 14.35 -15.72 -28.91
C VAL A 365 13.40 -14.64 -29.44
N LEU A 366 13.24 -13.52 -28.73
CA LEU A 366 12.43 -12.38 -29.22
C LEU A 366 13.07 -11.70 -30.44
N ASP A 367 14.39 -11.51 -30.46
CA ASP A 367 15.10 -10.87 -31.58
C ASP A 367 15.05 -11.72 -32.86
N LYS A 368 14.97 -13.04 -32.74
CA LYS A 368 14.86 -13.98 -33.87
C LYS A 368 13.41 -14.26 -34.29
N ALA A 369 12.42 -13.72 -33.57
CA ALA A 369 11.03 -14.01 -33.83
C ALA A 369 10.58 -13.33 -35.14
N GLU A 370 10.30 -14.15 -36.15
CA GLU A 370 9.74 -13.72 -37.42
C GLU A 370 8.21 -13.84 -37.40
N ARG A 371 7.51 -13.05 -38.22
CA ARG A 371 6.03 -13.11 -38.41
C ARG A 371 5.20 -12.80 -37.16
N LEU A 372 5.74 -12.00 -36.23
CA LEU A 372 4.94 -11.43 -35.16
C LEU A 372 3.92 -10.41 -35.72
N PRO A 373 2.76 -10.20 -35.09
CA PRO A 373 1.81 -9.20 -35.54
C PRO A 373 2.45 -7.80 -35.55
N GLU A 374 2.28 -7.02 -36.62
CA GLU A 374 2.91 -5.69 -36.77
C GLU A 374 2.60 -4.75 -35.60
N ARG A 375 1.37 -4.85 -35.06
CA ARG A 375 0.87 -4.05 -33.94
C ARG A 375 0.85 -4.86 -32.65
N SER A 376 2.00 -5.39 -32.22
CA SER A 376 2.13 -6.20 -31.00
C SER A 376 3.11 -5.63 -29.98
N VAL A 377 2.96 -6.05 -28.72
CA VAL A 377 3.83 -5.66 -27.60
C VAL A 377 4.64 -6.86 -27.14
N SER A 378 5.96 -6.72 -27.14
CA SER A 378 6.88 -7.76 -26.67
C SER A 378 7.33 -7.51 -25.22
N MET A 379 7.24 -8.54 -24.39
CA MET A 379 7.57 -8.46 -22.96
C MET A 379 8.18 -9.76 -22.43
N ILE A 380 8.99 -9.63 -21.38
CA ILE A 380 9.62 -10.74 -20.65
C ILE A 380 9.11 -10.67 -19.21
N ILE A 381 8.66 -11.81 -18.67
CA ILE A 381 8.27 -11.94 -17.26
C ILE A 381 9.21 -12.93 -16.61
N LEU A 382 10.12 -12.43 -15.77
CA LEU A 382 11.03 -13.22 -14.94
C LEU A 382 10.36 -13.57 -13.62
N LEU A 383 10.45 -14.83 -13.21
CA LEU A 383 10.11 -15.29 -11.85
C LEU A 383 11.32 -16.01 -11.26
N THR A 384 11.80 -15.55 -10.10
CA THR A 384 12.94 -16.16 -9.39
C THR A 384 12.78 -16.01 -7.88
N ASP A 385 13.25 -17.00 -7.13
CA ASP A 385 13.30 -16.92 -5.66
C ASP A 385 14.71 -16.66 -5.12
N GLY A 386 15.75 -16.86 -5.93
CA GLY A 386 17.14 -16.87 -5.49
C GLY A 386 18.03 -15.84 -6.17
N GLN A 387 19.20 -15.61 -5.57
CA GLN A 387 20.28 -14.85 -6.18
C GLN A 387 20.93 -15.63 -7.34
N PRO A 388 21.58 -14.97 -8.30
CA PRO A 388 22.45 -15.62 -9.26
C PRO A 388 23.54 -16.46 -8.57
N THR A 389 23.64 -17.74 -8.91
CA THR A 389 24.62 -18.70 -8.33
C THR A 389 25.32 -19.57 -9.37
N SER A 390 24.93 -19.49 -10.64
CA SER A 390 25.53 -20.23 -11.74
C SER A 390 25.71 -19.32 -12.95
N GLY A 391 26.77 -19.50 -13.73
CA GLY A 391 27.08 -18.58 -14.83
C GLY A 391 27.64 -17.26 -14.32
N GLU A 392 27.15 -16.14 -14.85
CA GLU A 392 27.47 -14.81 -14.31
C GLU A 392 26.68 -14.58 -13.02
N SER A 393 27.37 -14.15 -11.96
CA SER A 393 26.79 -13.97 -10.63
C SER A 393 26.90 -12.55 -10.08
N ASN A 394 27.70 -11.69 -10.73
CA ASN A 394 27.80 -10.28 -10.37
C ASN A 394 26.53 -9.53 -10.82
N VAL A 395 25.76 -9.04 -9.85
CA VAL A 395 24.42 -8.46 -10.10
C VAL A 395 24.48 -7.19 -10.97
N GLU A 396 25.51 -6.37 -10.83
CA GLU A 396 25.73 -5.17 -11.65
C GLU A 396 26.02 -5.53 -13.11
N VAL A 397 26.90 -6.51 -13.34
CA VAL A 397 27.23 -7.01 -14.70
C VAL A 397 26.00 -7.61 -15.37
N ILE A 398 25.17 -8.36 -14.63
CA ILE A 398 23.90 -8.91 -15.16
C ILE A 398 22.98 -7.77 -15.58
N GLN A 399 22.78 -6.76 -14.72
CA GLN A 399 21.92 -5.61 -15.04
C GLN A 399 22.38 -4.91 -16.31
N GLU A 400 23.69 -4.69 -16.47
CA GLU A 400 24.26 -4.09 -17.69
C GLU A 400 24.06 -4.96 -18.93
N ASN A 401 24.33 -6.26 -18.82
CA ASN A 401 24.17 -7.21 -19.93
C ASN A 401 22.73 -7.20 -20.44
N ILE A 402 21.76 -7.26 -19.52
CA ILE A 402 20.34 -7.29 -19.86
C ILE A 402 19.89 -5.95 -20.41
N GLN A 403 20.31 -4.82 -19.83
CA GLN A 403 19.99 -3.50 -20.36
C GLN A 403 20.51 -3.32 -21.81
N LYS A 404 21.75 -3.73 -22.07
CA LYS A 404 22.37 -3.69 -23.40
C LYS A 404 21.64 -4.61 -24.39
N ALA A 405 21.25 -5.81 -23.95
CA ALA A 405 20.58 -6.79 -24.81
C ALA A 405 19.14 -6.36 -25.15
N VAL A 406 18.36 -5.92 -24.15
CA VAL A 406 16.97 -5.45 -24.36
C VAL A 406 16.95 -4.17 -25.18
N ASN A 407 17.91 -3.25 -24.96
CA ASN A 407 18.08 -2.01 -25.71
C ASN A 407 16.77 -1.23 -25.94
N GLY A 408 15.92 -1.15 -24.91
CA GLY A 408 14.63 -0.47 -24.98
C GLY A 408 13.56 -1.16 -25.84
N LYS A 409 13.82 -2.29 -26.48
CA LYS A 409 12.86 -3.00 -27.37
C LYS A 409 11.72 -3.67 -26.59
N TYR A 410 12.03 -4.30 -25.46
CA TYR A 410 11.10 -5.16 -24.71
C TYR A 410 10.84 -4.61 -23.31
N ALA A 411 9.66 -4.85 -22.74
CA ALA A 411 9.41 -4.57 -21.32
C ALA A 411 9.85 -5.78 -20.50
N LEU A 412 10.62 -5.57 -19.43
CA LEU A 412 11.04 -6.63 -18.51
C LEU A 412 10.36 -6.46 -17.16
N PHE A 413 9.55 -7.44 -16.79
CA PHE A 413 8.91 -7.53 -15.49
C PHE A 413 9.61 -8.57 -14.63
N CYS A 414 9.91 -8.23 -13.38
CA CYS A 414 10.65 -9.12 -12.46
C CYS A 414 9.80 -9.47 -11.23
N LEU A 415 9.54 -10.75 -11.04
CA LEU A 415 8.78 -11.29 -9.91
C LEU A 415 9.75 -11.98 -8.95
N GLY A 416 9.97 -11.38 -7.79
CA GLY A 416 10.80 -11.95 -6.72
C GLY A 416 9.95 -12.79 -5.78
N PHE A 417 10.10 -14.10 -5.80
CA PHE A 417 9.35 -15.02 -4.94
C PHE A 417 10.07 -15.22 -3.61
N GLY A 418 9.47 -14.78 -2.51
CA GLY A 418 10.11 -14.85 -1.21
C GLY A 418 11.10 -13.73 -0.98
N PHE A 419 11.96 -13.90 0.02
CA PHE A 419 12.93 -12.86 0.44
C PHE A 419 14.39 -13.23 0.15
N ASP A 420 14.64 -14.42 -0.42
CA ASP A 420 16.00 -14.90 -0.68
C ASP A 420 16.67 -14.16 -1.86
N VAL A 421 15.86 -13.55 -2.74
CA VAL A 421 16.33 -12.63 -3.79
C VAL A 421 16.22 -11.15 -3.37
N SER A 422 17.30 -10.41 -3.61
CA SER A 422 17.39 -8.96 -3.38
C SER A 422 16.35 -8.23 -4.23
N TYR A 423 15.45 -7.49 -3.57
CA TYR A 423 14.45 -6.69 -4.29
C TYR A 423 15.13 -5.65 -5.16
N LYS A 424 16.12 -4.94 -4.59
CA LYS A 424 16.81 -3.82 -5.23
C LYS A 424 17.45 -4.25 -6.54
N PHE A 425 17.99 -5.49 -6.58
CA PHE A 425 18.54 -6.07 -7.79
C PHE A 425 17.46 -6.22 -8.89
N LEU A 426 16.32 -6.82 -8.56
CA LEU A 426 15.21 -7.04 -9.50
C LEU A 426 14.52 -5.73 -9.91
N GLU A 427 14.33 -4.81 -8.96
CA GLU A 427 13.70 -3.51 -9.15
C GLU A 427 14.52 -2.64 -10.10
N LYS A 428 15.82 -2.49 -9.85
CA LYS A 428 16.72 -1.79 -10.77
C LYS A 428 16.71 -2.42 -12.16
N MET A 429 16.75 -3.76 -12.25
CA MET A 429 16.72 -4.46 -13.54
C MET A 429 15.41 -4.20 -14.31
N ALA A 430 14.26 -4.24 -13.66
CA ALA A 430 12.97 -4.01 -14.30
C ALA A 430 12.79 -2.55 -14.74
N LEU A 431 13.11 -1.59 -13.86
CA LEU A 431 12.99 -0.15 -14.12
C LEU A 431 13.88 0.29 -15.30
N SER A 432 15.13 -0.19 -15.36
CA SER A 432 16.05 0.10 -16.47
C SER A 432 15.59 -0.47 -17.82
N ASN A 433 14.60 -1.36 -17.82
CA ASN A 433 14.08 -2.03 -19.01
C ASN A 433 12.58 -1.76 -19.25
N GLY A 434 12.05 -0.69 -18.66
CA GLY A 434 10.69 -0.21 -18.93
C GLY A 434 9.56 -1.12 -18.39
N GLY A 435 9.85 -1.96 -17.40
CA GLY A 435 8.85 -2.71 -16.65
C GLY A 435 8.91 -2.39 -15.15
N ILE A 436 8.33 -3.27 -14.34
CA ILE A 436 8.27 -3.13 -12.88
C ILE A 436 8.68 -4.43 -12.20
N ALA A 437 9.21 -4.32 -10.99
CA ALA A 437 9.40 -5.48 -10.12
C ALA A 437 8.21 -5.65 -9.17
N ARG A 438 7.97 -6.89 -8.73
CA ARG A 438 6.98 -7.20 -7.71
C ARG A 438 7.44 -8.34 -6.82
N ARG A 439 7.22 -8.17 -5.51
CA ARG A 439 7.43 -9.23 -4.52
C ARG A 439 6.22 -10.17 -4.51
N ILE A 440 6.48 -11.46 -4.60
CA ILE A 440 5.51 -12.53 -4.38
C ILE A 440 5.82 -13.15 -3.02
N TYR A 441 4.88 -13.06 -2.09
CA TYR A 441 5.09 -13.52 -0.73
C TYR A 441 4.76 -15.01 -0.59
N GLU A 442 5.66 -15.76 0.04
CA GLU A 442 5.54 -17.20 0.32
C GLU A 442 4.41 -17.51 1.32
N ASN A 443 3.18 -17.57 0.82
CA ASN A 443 2.00 -17.92 1.59
C ASN A 443 1.02 -18.69 0.70
N ALA A 444 -0.09 -19.18 1.26
CA ALA A 444 -1.08 -20.00 0.56
C ALA A 444 -1.64 -19.35 -0.73
N ASP A 445 -1.64 -18.02 -0.81
CA ASP A 445 -2.18 -17.24 -1.92
C ASP A 445 -1.14 -16.80 -2.97
N ALA A 446 0.09 -17.32 -2.96
CA ALA A 446 1.14 -16.91 -3.91
C ALA A 446 0.72 -17.10 -5.39
N ALA A 447 -0.02 -18.16 -5.70
CA ALA A 447 -0.56 -18.39 -7.03
C ALA A 447 -1.55 -17.27 -7.46
N LEU A 448 -2.36 -16.76 -6.52
CA LEU A 448 -3.26 -15.63 -6.77
C LEU A 448 -2.49 -14.31 -6.93
N GLN A 449 -1.40 -14.12 -6.19
CA GLN A 449 -0.53 -12.94 -6.35
C GLN A 449 0.11 -12.89 -7.75
N LEU A 450 0.58 -14.03 -8.26
CA LEU A 450 1.14 -14.16 -9.61
C LEU A 450 0.07 -13.90 -10.69
N GLN A 451 -1.12 -14.48 -10.53
CA GLN A 451 -2.26 -14.25 -11.42
C GLN A 451 -2.67 -12.77 -11.43
N GLY A 452 -2.80 -12.16 -10.25
CA GLY A 452 -3.16 -10.74 -10.12
C GLY A 452 -2.13 -9.82 -10.78
N PHE A 453 -0.84 -10.12 -10.64
CA PHE A 453 0.20 -9.40 -11.39
C PHE A 453 0.00 -9.54 -12.90
N TYR A 454 -0.18 -10.76 -13.40
CA TYR A 454 -0.36 -10.99 -14.83
C TYR A 454 -1.57 -10.23 -15.37
N GLN A 455 -2.70 -10.25 -14.66
CA GLN A 455 -3.91 -9.51 -15.04
C GLN A 455 -3.68 -8.01 -15.18
N GLU A 456 -2.78 -7.42 -14.38
CA GLU A 456 -2.42 -6.00 -14.52
C GLU A 456 -1.64 -5.67 -15.80
N VAL A 457 -0.95 -6.65 -16.39
CA VAL A 457 -0.12 -6.49 -17.60
C VAL A 457 -0.61 -7.30 -18.81
N ALA A 458 -1.74 -7.99 -18.67
CA ALA A 458 -2.25 -8.94 -19.67
C ALA A 458 -2.80 -8.25 -20.93
N THR A 459 -3.30 -7.01 -20.78
CA THR A 459 -4.10 -6.32 -21.81
C THR A 459 -3.49 -4.98 -22.17
N PRO A 460 -2.40 -4.93 -22.95
CA PRO A 460 -1.83 -3.67 -23.42
C PRO A 460 -2.73 -3.02 -24.47
N ILE A 461 -3.03 -1.73 -24.30
CA ILE A 461 -3.94 -0.97 -25.16
C ILE A 461 -3.32 0.31 -25.75
N LEU A 462 -2.14 0.74 -25.28
CA LEU A 462 -1.31 1.76 -25.95
C LEU A 462 0.18 1.47 -25.74
N MET A 463 1.02 2.01 -26.62
CA MET A 463 2.48 1.97 -26.51
C MET A 463 3.09 3.29 -26.98
N LYS A 464 4.32 3.58 -26.53
CA LYS A 464 5.07 4.82 -26.84
C LYS A 464 4.22 6.07 -26.62
N ILE A 465 3.65 6.20 -25.43
CA ILE A 465 2.82 7.33 -25.03
C ILE A 465 3.72 8.50 -24.65
N GLU A 466 3.50 9.66 -25.24
CA GLU A 466 4.13 10.93 -24.92
C GLU A 466 3.04 11.98 -24.73
N MET A 467 3.05 12.64 -23.57
CA MET A 467 2.10 13.69 -23.23
C MET A 467 2.82 15.04 -23.25
N GLN A 468 2.47 15.87 -24.22
CA GLN A 468 3.11 17.15 -24.49
C GLN A 468 2.27 18.29 -23.89
N TYR A 469 2.96 19.16 -23.15
CA TYR A 469 2.41 20.36 -22.51
C TYR A 469 3.23 21.57 -22.97
N PRO A 470 2.67 22.80 -22.96
CA PRO A 470 3.41 23.99 -23.38
C PRO A 470 4.62 24.27 -22.48
N GLU A 471 5.83 24.10 -23.02
CA GLU A 471 7.09 24.28 -22.29
C GLU A 471 7.27 25.71 -21.74
N ASN A 472 6.71 26.70 -22.45
CA ASN A 472 6.76 28.10 -22.04
C ASN A 472 5.76 28.45 -20.92
N ALA A 473 4.88 27.54 -20.53
CA ALA A 473 3.83 27.82 -19.55
C ALA A 473 3.71 26.79 -18.42
N VAL A 474 4.44 25.67 -18.50
CA VAL A 474 4.44 24.61 -17.50
C VAL A 474 5.86 24.32 -17.00
N GLU A 475 6.03 24.32 -15.68
CA GLU A 475 7.26 23.90 -14.99
C GLU A 475 7.02 22.69 -14.07
N GLY A 476 8.12 22.05 -13.64
CA GLY A 476 8.05 20.95 -12.67
C GLY A 476 7.26 19.75 -13.14
N LEU A 477 7.22 19.48 -14.45
CA LEU A 477 6.43 18.39 -15.03
C LEU A 477 6.96 17.03 -14.55
N THR A 478 6.06 16.19 -14.03
CA THR A 478 6.34 14.79 -13.73
C THR A 478 6.54 13.98 -15.02
N LYS A 479 6.98 12.71 -14.91
CA LYS A 479 7.10 11.77 -16.03
C LYS A 479 5.89 11.87 -16.98
N ASN A 480 6.17 12.19 -18.23
CA ASN A 480 5.19 12.41 -19.28
C ASN A 480 5.37 11.48 -20.49
N ASN A 481 6.33 10.56 -20.43
CA ASN A 481 6.56 9.52 -21.42
C ASN A 481 6.39 8.13 -20.78
N PHE A 482 5.68 7.23 -21.48
CA PHE A 482 5.34 5.91 -20.99
C PHE A 482 5.46 4.89 -22.12
N LYS A 483 6.12 3.77 -21.84
CA LYS A 483 6.36 2.74 -22.86
C LYS A 483 5.10 1.96 -23.22
N LEU A 484 4.30 1.60 -22.21
CA LEU A 484 3.11 0.78 -22.33
C LEU A 484 2.00 1.34 -21.44
N PHE A 485 0.76 1.15 -21.88
CA PHE A 485 -0.44 1.39 -21.07
C PHE A 485 -1.33 0.15 -21.12
N PHE A 486 -1.71 -0.33 -19.94
CA PHE A 486 -2.55 -1.53 -19.79
C PHE A 486 -3.98 -1.15 -19.43
N GLU A 487 -4.94 -1.91 -19.95
CA GLU A 487 -6.34 -1.74 -19.58
C GLU A 487 -6.52 -1.85 -18.07
N GLY A 488 -7.38 -1.01 -17.50
CA GLY A 488 -7.63 -0.98 -16.06
C GLY A 488 -6.60 -0.19 -15.24
N SER A 489 -5.49 0.26 -15.83
CA SER A 489 -4.52 1.17 -15.20
C SER A 489 -4.90 2.65 -15.42
N GLU A 490 -4.05 3.58 -14.96
CA GLU A 490 -4.17 5.04 -15.17
C GLU A 490 -2.76 5.66 -15.25
N ILE A 491 -2.57 6.57 -16.21
CA ILE A 491 -1.41 7.45 -16.29
C ILE A 491 -1.76 8.75 -15.57
N ILE A 492 -0.83 9.25 -14.76
CA ILE A 492 -0.98 10.51 -14.04
C ILE A 492 0.22 11.39 -14.36
N VAL A 493 -0.04 12.58 -14.88
CA VAL A 493 0.97 13.61 -15.11
C VAL A 493 0.55 14.87 -14.36
N SER A 494 1.49 15.50 -13.66
CA SER A 494 1.27 16.71 -12.92
C SER A 494 2.36 17.73 -13.21
N GLY A 495 2.04 19.00 -13.04
CA GLY A 495 2.97 20.11 -13.20
C GLY A 495 2.39 21.40 -12.67
N LYS A 496 3.17 22.46 -12.77
CA LYS A 496 2.80 23.80 -12.32
C LYS A 496 2.70 24.75 -13.52
N ILE A 497 1.60 25.48 -13.59
CA ILE A 497 1.33 26.52 -14.57
C ILE A 497 1.97 27.82 -14.05
N ILE A 498 2.87 28.42 -14.83
CA ILE A 498 3.62 29.62 -14.44
C ILE A 498 3.14 30.90 -15.11
N ASN A 499 2.44 30.79 -16.23
CA ASN A 499 1.90 31.92 -16.97
C ASN A 499 0.37 31.88 -16.95
N GLU A 500 -0.28 33.04 -17.03
CA GLU A 500 -1.72 33.08 -17.17
C GLU A 500 -2.14 32.41 -18.49
N LEU A 501 -2.85 31.30 -18.37
CA LEU A 501 -3.45 30.56 -19.47
C LEU A 501 -4.97 30.52 -19.25
N ASP A 502 -5.75 30.84 -20.28
CA ASP A 502 -7.18 30.56 -20.26
C ASP A 502 -7.46 29.06 -20.48
N PHE A 503 -6.65 28.41 -21.32
CA PHE A 503 -6.74 26.99 -21.65
C PHE A 503 -5.37 26.33 -21.53
N LEU A 504 -5.33 25.13 -20.93
CA LEU A 504 -4.18 24.26 -20.94
C LEU A 504 -4.35 23.23 -22.07
N PRO A 505 -3.65 23.39 -23.23
CA PRO A 505 -3.67 22.40 -24.29
C PRO A 505 -2.75 21.22 -23.92
N VAL A 506 -3.19 20.01 -24.26
CA VAL A 506 -2.42 18.78 -24.11
C VAL A 506 -2.48 17.98 -25.40
N GLU A 507 -1.31 17.60 -25.92
CA GLU A 507 -1.21 16.69 -27.06
C GLU A 507 -0.65 15.35 -26.59
N ILE A 508 -1.40 14.27 -26.79
CA ILE A 508 -1.03 12.92 -26.39
C ILE A 508 -0.75 12.10 -27.65
N LYS A 509 0.51 11.71 -27.84
CA LYS A 509 0.96 10.86 -28.94
C LYS A 509 1.18 9.44 -28.42
N ALA A 510 0.61 8.44 -29.06
CA ALA A 510 0.74 7.04 -28.68
C ALA A 510 0.84 6.16 -29.93
N HIS A 511 2.07 5.89 -30.37
CA HIS A 511 2.35 5.19 -31.64
C HIS A 511 1.60 5.81 -32.84
N ASP A 512 0.46 5.23 -33.25
CA ASP A 512 -0.36 5.68 -34.39
C ASP A 512 -1.53 6.59 -33.99
N LEU A 513 -1.65 6.92 -32.70
CA LEU A 513 -2.74 7.73 -32.16
C LEU A 513 -2.23 9.10 -31.73
N THR A 514 -2.90 10.16 -32.17
CA THR A 514 -2.72 11.50 -31.61
C THR A 514 -4.06 11.99 -31.07
N LEU A 515 -4.11 12.29 -29.78
CA LEU A 515 -5.25 12.91 -29.11
C LEU A 515 -4.88 14.34 -28.74
N LYS A 516 -5.83 15.25 -28.89
CA LYS A 516 -5.71 16.64 -28.45
C LYS A 516 -6.81 16.92 -27.44
N GLU A 517 -6.42 17.43 -26.29
CA GLU A 517 -7.33 17.81 -25.21
C GLU A 517 -7.04 19.26 -24.82
N GLU A 518 -8.07 19.98 -24.38
CA GLU A 518 -7.94 21.32 -23.83
C GLU A 518 -8.73 21.42 -22.54
N ALA A 519 -8.13 22.04 -21.52
CA ALA A 519 -8.77 22.26 -20.23
C ALA A 519 -8.88 23.75 -19.92
N ASN A 520 -10.11 24.26 -19.77
CA ASN A 520 -10.36 25.64 -19.33
C ASN A 520 -9.91 25.81 -17.87
N VAL A 521 -8.92 26.68 -17.64
CA VAL A 521 -8.29 26.86 -16.32
C VAL A 521 -9.29 27.42 -15.31
N LYS A 522 -10.01 28.50 -15.67
CA LYS A 522 -10.95 29.19 -14.77
C LYS A 522 -12.11 28.30 -14.37
N GLU A 523 -12.68 27.55 -15.31
CA GLU A 523 -13.78 26.61 -15.03
C GLU A 523 -13.33 25.50 -14.08
N LYS A 524 -12.12 24.95 -14.26
CA LYS A 524 -11.60 23.89 -13.41
C LYS A 524 -11.34 24.36 -11.98
N GLU A 525 -10.82 25.58 -11.80
CA GLU A 525 -10.57 26.14 -10.47
C GLU A 525 -11.87 26.46 -9.71
N GLN A 526 -12.90 26.95 -10.40
CA GLN A 526 -14.19 27.30 -9.80
C GLN A 526 -14.89 26.10 -9.11
N VAL A 527 -14.65 24.87 -9.57
CA VAL A 527 -15.21 23.64 -8.95
C VAL A 527 -14.84 23.51 -7.47
N PHE A 528 -13.71 24.08 -7.06
CA PHE A 528 -13.12 23.90 -5.72
C PHE A 528 -13.43 25.05 -4.75
N GLN A 529 -13.89 26.21 -5.23
CA GLN A 529 -14.04 27.42 -4.42
C GLN A 529 -15.16 27.35 -3.36
N ASN A 530 -16.08 26.38 -3.46
CA ASN A 530 -17.31 26.32 -2.63
C ASN A 530 -17.41 25.08 -1.73
N GLN A 531 -16.33 24.33 -1.52
CA GLN A 531 -16.42 22.99 -0.92
C GLN A 531 -15.63 22.87 0.38
N SER A 532 -16.36 22.81 1.50
CA SER A 532 -15.83 22.79 2.87
C SER A 532 -15.04 21.53 3.24
N TYR A 533 -15.11 20.48 2.42
CA TYR A 533 -14.49 19.16 2.65
C TYR A 533 -13.21 18.95 1.83
N ILE A 534 -12.80 19.94 1.05
CA ILE A 534 -11.54 19.91 0.30
C ILE A 534 -10.44 20.45 1.22
N PHE A 535 -9.38 19.66 1.42
CA PHE A 535 -8.25 20.10 2.22
C PHE A 535 -7.31 20.96 1.34
N GLY A 536 -7.23 22.26 1.62
CA GLY A 536 -6.24 23.22 1.10
C GLY A 536 -5.60 22.96 -0.29
N ASN A 537 -4.27 23.13 -0.39
CA ASN A 537 -3.46 22.99 -1.60
C ASN A 537 -3.26 21.51 -2.02
N PHE A 538 -4.31 20.69 -2.08
CA PHE A 538 -4.17 19.25 -2.31
C PHE A 538 -3.53 18.88 -3.66
N ILE A 539 -3.79 19.62 -4.74
CA ILE A 539 -3.15 19.39 -6.05
C ILE A 539 -1.64 19.65 -5.98
N GLU A 540 -1.22 20.70 -5.28
CA GLU A 540 0.20 20.97 -5.04
C GLU A 540 0.85 19.84 -4.21
N ARG A 541 0.17 19.38 -3.16
CA ARG A 541 0.66 18.24 -2.35
C ARG A 541 0.69 16.93 -3.15
N LEU A 542 -0.28 16.70 -4.04
CA LEU A 542 -0.30 15.58 -4.97
C LEU A 542 0.88 15.66 -5.94
N TRP A 543 1.11 16.83 -6.54
CA TRP A 543 2.27 17.10 -7.39
C TRP A 543 3.58 16.78 -6.65
N ALA A 544 3.73 17.28 -5.42
CA ALA A 544 4.91 17.05 -4.59
C ALA A 544 5.08 15.55 -4.27
N TYR A 545 4.02 14.88 -3.84
CA TYR A 545 4.01 13.44 -3.57
C TYR A 545 4.45 12.64 -4.80
N LEU A 546 3.85 12.91 -5.96
CA LEU A 546 4.13 12.20 -7.21
C LEU A 546 5.57 12.47 -7.69
N THR A 547 6.03 13.72 -7.58
CA THR A 547 7.39 14.13 -7.93
C THR A 547 8.42 13.42 -7.04
N ILE A 548 8.22 13.41 -5.72
CA ILE A 548 9.10 12.71 -4.77
C ILE A 548 9.16 11.22 -5.10
N GLN A 549 8.00 10.57 -5.33
CA GLN A 549 7.95 9.14 -5.70
C GLN A 549 8.75 8.86 -6.97
N GLN A 550 8.61 9.70 -8.01
CA GLN A 550 9.33 9.53 -9.26
C GLN A 550 10.84 9.81 -9.15
N LEU A 551 11.24 10.78 -8.32
CA LEU A 551 12.66 11.04 -8.04
C LEU A 551 13.31 9.85 -7.32
N LEU A 552 12.62 9.29 -6.32
CA LEU A 552 13.07 8.09 -5.60
C LEU A 552 13.11 6.86 -6.51
N GLU A 553 12.13 6.67 -7.39
CA GLU A 553 12.14 5.57 -8.37
C GLU A 553 13.30 5.72 -9.36
N LYS A 554 13.50 6.93 -9.89
CA LYS A 554 14.57 7.22 -10.85
C LYS A 554 15.95 7.05 -10.25
N SER A 555 16.13 7.37 -8.96
CA SER A 555 17.42 7.23 -8.27
C SER A 555 17.87 5.76 -8.17
N ILE A 556 16.94 4.80 -8.12
CA ILE A 556 17.25 3.36 -8.06
C ILE A 556 17.99 2.87 -9.31
N SER A 557 17.61 3.37 -10.48
CA SER A 557 18.20 3.00 -11.78
C SER A 557 19.29 3.95 -12.27
N ALA A 558 19.58 5.02 -11.54
CA ALA A 558 20.55 6.05 -11.93
C ALA A 558 22.01 5.59 -11.71
N GLN A 559 22.94 6.29 -12.36
CA GLN A 559 24.37 6.23 -12.04
C GLN A 559 24.65 6.99 -10.73
N GLU A 560 25.77 6.74 -10.07
CA GLU A 560 26.03 7.25 -8.71
C GLU A 560 25.96 8.78 -8.59
N GLU A 561 26.45 9.52 -9.58
CA GLU A 561 26.45 10.99 -9.57
C GLU A 561 25.02 11.54 -9.70
N ASP A 562 24.27 11.06 -10.70
CA ASP A 562 22.85 11.40 -10.90
C ASP A 562 21.98 10.97 -9.72
N GLN A 563 22.27 9.82 -9.12
CA GLN A 563 21.55 9.29 -7.97
C GLN A 563 21.58 10.28 -6.80
N LYS A 564 22.77 10.83 -6.47
CA LYS A 564 22.91 11.81 -5.40
C LYS A 564 22.11 13.08 -5.68
N THR A 565 22.14 13.59 -6.91
CA THR A 565 21.38 14.77 -7.31
C THR A 565 19.87 14.54 -7.18
N LEU A 566 19.37 13.38 -7.61
CA LEU A 566 17.96 13.01 -7.48
C LEU A 566 17.53 12.86 -6.02
N GLU A 567 18.37 12.26 -5.17
CA GLU A 567 18.11 12.12 -3.74
C GLU A 567 18.08 13.48 -3.02
N VAL A 568 18.96 14.43 -3.38
CA VAL A 568 18.94 15.80 -2.83
C VAL A 568 17.63 16.50 -3.19
N GLN A 569 17.20 16.45 -4.45
CA GLN A 569 15.91 17.05 -4.87
C GLN A 569 14.71 16.43 -4.14
N ALA A 570 14.71 15.10 -4.00
CA ALA A 570 13.66 14.39 -3.26
C ALA A 570 13.66 14.76 -1.78
N LEU A 571 14.83 14.94 -1.16
CA LEU A 571 14.98 15.38 0.23
C LEU A 571 14.42 16.79 0.44
N GLU A 572 14.81 17.75 -0.41
CA GLU A 572 14.33 19.14 -0.33
C GLU A 572 12.80 19.22 -0.41
N LEU A 573 12.19 18.53 -1.37
CA LEU A 573 10.73 18.45 -1.48
C LEU A 573 10.09 17.74 -0.28
N SER A 574 10.71 16.66 0.21
CA SER A 574 10.22 15.93 1.39
C SER A 574 10.17 16.84 2.62
N LEU A 575 11.21 17.64 2.86
CA LEU A 575 11.25 18.60 3.97
C LEU A 575 10.23 19.74 3.76
N ARG A 576 10.18 20.33 2.56
CA ARG A 576 9.27 21.43 2.22
C ARG A 576 7.81 21.08 2.44
N TYR A 577 7.39 19.88 2.04
CA TYR A 577 6.00 19.42 2.16
C TYR A 577 5.74 18.59 3.42
N SER A 578 6.75 18.46 4.28
CA SER A 578 6.67 17.68 5.52
C SER A 578 6.22 16.25 5.26
N PHE A 579 6.87 15.54 4.33
CA PHE A 579 6.65 14.11 4.10
C PHE A 579 7.74 13.28 4.78
N VAL A 580 7.34 12.23 5.49
CA VAL A 580 8.25 11.16 5.94
C VAL A 580 8.47 10.19 4.79
N THR A 581 9.67 10.21 4.23
CA THR A 581 10.09 9.44 3.05
C THR A 581 11.34 8.62 3.39
N PRO A 582 11.90 7.81 2.48
CA PRO A 582 13.15 7.08 2.76
C PRO A 582 14.34 7.97 3.16
N LEU A 583 14.27 9.28 2.87
CA LEU A 583 15.31 10.29 3.11
C LEU A 583 15.06 11.19 4.32
N THR A 584 13.84 11.17 4.88
CA THR A 584 13.44 11.99 6.03
C THR A 584 12.86 11.15 7.17
N SER A 585 12.80 11.76 8.33
CA SER A 585 12.36 11.12 9.57
C SER A 585 11.63 12.14 10.43
N MET A 586 10.61 11.71 11.16
CA MET A 586 9.90 12.56 12.12
C MET A 586 10.38 12.28 13.54
N VAL A 587 10.68 13.34 14.29
CA VAL A 587 11.13 13.28 15.68
C VAL A 587 10.12 14.00 16.58
N VAL A 588 9.64 13.35 17.63
CA VAL A 588 8.75 13.95 18.64
C VAL A 588 9.52 14.08 19.93
N THR A 589 9.59 15.28 20.51
CA THR A 589 10.32 15.50 21.77
C THR A 589 9.39 16.03 22.86
N LYS A 590 9.45 15.41 24.05
CA LYS A 590 8.78 15.91 25.26
C LYS A 590 9.71 16.85 26.05
N PRO A 591 9.48 18.17 26.11
CA PRO A 591 10.21 19.06 27.01
C PRO A 591 9.80 18.89 28.48
N ALA A 592 10.75 18.38 29.27
CA ALA A 592 10.95 18.40 30.73
C ALA A 592 10.74 17.09 31.53
N ASP A 593 11.72 16.84 32.41
CA ASP A 593 12.02 15.76 33.39
C ASP A 593 12.06 14.30 32.94
N GLN A 594 11.45 14.00 31.81
CA GLN A 594 11.70 12.79 31.02
C GLN A 594 11.77 13.26 29.57
N GLN A 595 12.96 13.66 29.13
CA GLN A 595 13.21 13.76 27.70
C GLN A 595 12.87 12.38 27.14
N GLN A 596 11.86 12.28 26.29
CA GLN A 596 11.47 11.06 25.61
C GLN A 596 11.33 11.46 24.14
N THR A 597 12.02 10.72 23.26
CA THR A 597 12.17 11.10 21.86
C THR A 597 11.69 9.97 20.98
N GLU A 598 10.61 10.19 20.23
CA GLU A 598 10.03 9.18 19.34
C GLU A 598 10.47 9.43 17.88
N LEU A 599 10.80 8.37 17.12
CA LEU A 599 11.32 8.47 15.75
C LEU A 599 10.45 7.71 14.74
N ALA A 600 9.87 8.41 13.77
CA ALA A 600 9.15 7.79 12.66
C ALA A 600 9.96 7.85 11.36
N ASN A 601 10.30 6.69 10.80
CA ASN A 601 11.06 6.56 9.56
C ASN A 601 10.22 5.85 8.50
N LYS A 602 10.42 6.17 7.21
CA LYS A 602 9.93 5.28 6.16
C LYS A 602 10.82 4.02 6.12
N PRO A 603 10.26 2.81 6.35
CA PRO A 603 11.05 1.60 6.30
C PRO A 603 11.55 1.31 4.88
N THR A 604 12.74 0.71 4.77
CA THR A 604 13.25 0.14 3.51
C THR A 604 13.38 -1.37 3.66
N GLU A 605 13.21 -2.13 2.57
CA GLU A 605 13.32 -3.61 2.64
C GLU A 605 14.71 -4.09 3.10
N ALA A 606 15.76 -3.29 2.87
CA ALA A 606 17.13 -3.57 3.33
C ALA A 606 17.33 -3.45 4.86
N GLY A 607 16.43 -2.75 5.57
CA GLY A 607 16.53 -2.52 7.02
C GLY A 607 16.32 -3.76 7.91
N LYS A 608 16.06 -4.94 7.32
CA LYS A 608 15.92 -6.21 8.05
C LYS A 608 17.22 -6.73 8.67
N TRP A 609 18.39 -6.27 8.23
CA TRP A 609 19.68 -6.90 8.54
C TRP A 609 20.48 -6.25 9.69
N GLY A 610 19.84 -5.43 10.54
CA GLY A 610 20.52 -4.69 11.61
C GLY A 610 19.99 -4.86 13.03
N ILE A 611 19.02 -5.75 13.27
CA ILE A 611 18.45 -5.95 14.62
C ILE A 611 18.62 -7.42 15.01
N GLU A 612 19.81 -7.77 15.51
CA GLU A 612 19.96 -8.95 16.36
C GLU A 612 19.10 -8.73 17.61
N LEU A 613 18.03 -9.52 17.72
CA LEU A 613 17.29 -9.69 18.96
C LEU A 613 18.24 -10.36 19.97
N ASN A 614 18.85 -9.58 20.85
CA ASN A 614 19.44 -10.10 22.09
C ASN A 614 18.29 -10.58 23.00
N LEU A 615 17.77 -11.77 22.69
CA LEU A 615 16.95 -12.56 23.60
C LEU A 615 17.89 -13.19 24.62
N THR A 616 18.11 -12.50 25.73
CA THR A 616 18.70 -13.12 26.93
C THR A 616 17.66 -14.10 27.50
N VAL A 617 17.78 -15.37 27.13
CA VAL A 617 16.97 -16.45 27.71
C VAL A 617 17.46 -16.68 29.14
N VAL A 618 16.68 -16.23 30.12
CA VAL A 618 16.81 -16.67 31.51
C VAL A 618 16.22 -18.08 31.58
N THR A 619 17.08 -19.10 31.53
CA THR A 619 16.69 -20.49 31.77
C THR A 619 16.38 -20.70 33.25
N GLN A 620 15.11 -20.82 33.61
CA GLN A 620 14.69 -21.39 34.88
C GLN A 620 14.44 -22.90 34.70
N HIS A 621 15.16 -23.71 35.48
CA HIS A 621 15.03 -25.15 35.53
C HIS A 621 13.61 -25.62 35.88
N SER A 622 13.07 -26.52 35.08
CA SER A 622 12.23 -27.61 35.58
C SER A 622 12.33 -28.81 34.61
N CYS A 623 13.19 -29.75 34.97
CA CYS A 623 13.29 -31.06 34.36
C CYS A 623 12.74 -32.04 35.39
N LEU A 624 11.73 -32.82 35.01
CA LEU A 624 11.49 -34.21 35.42
C LEU A 624 10.11 -34.59 34.91
N TRP A 625 10.05 -35.73 34.20
CA TRP A 625 8.98 -36.71 34.01
C TRP A 625 9.07 -37.32 32.61
N GLU A 626 8.89 -38.64 32.57
CA GLU A 626 8.82 -39.54 31.41
C GLU A 626 10.12 -40.11 30.81
N LYS A 627 10.63 -41.15 31.49
CA LYS A 627 11.10 -42.38 30.83
C LYS A 627 10.45 -43.58 31.51
N ALA A 628 9.62 -44.31 30.78
CA ALA A 628 9.67 -45.78 30.64
C ALA A 628 8.33 -46.34 30.12
N CYS A 629 8.29 -46.76 28.86
CA CYS A 629 7.50 -47.93 28.46
C CYS A 629 8.00 -48.47 27.11
N HIS A 630 8.98 -49.37 27.19
CA HIS A 630 9.20 -50.43 26.20
C HIS A 630 9.61 -51.70 26.95
N ARG A 631 8.60 -52.44 27.41
CA ARG A 631 8.49 -53.91 27.32
C ARG A 631 7.07 -54.31 27.67
#